data_AF-A0AAC9YS98-F1
#
_entry.id   AF-A0AAC9YS98-F1
#
_cell.length_a   1.000
_cell.length_b   1.000
_cell.length_c   1.000
_cell.angle_alpha   90.00
_cell.angle_beta   90.00
_cell.angle_gamma   90.00
#
_symmetry.space_group_name_H-M   'P 1'
#
loop_
_entity.id
_entity.type
_entity.pdbx_description
1 polymer ?
#
loop_
_entity_poly.entity_id
_entity_poly.type
_entity_poly.pdbx_seq_one_letter_code
_entity_poly.pdbx_strand_id
1 'polypeptide(L)'
;MKRKKSAAIVTTTAFVLLGTAALVAESAVSSKIESRVQQRLPSASGISASIPLTDLLSILNSDSIKAVKIDIADYTLKSSGRKSSLEISAKEISKSASTRIGSLDIKSTVDISQLLAESGFNDAEIVDNALQISVGAGGLGKALIVPKYSNNQIYFQIKSVSIMGSPIPASSLPADIQEQIKSRTVKDLKVPAGLKVKSVSIGPKGLSVSFQGKNLDLDSLALSL
;
A
#
# COMPACT_ATOMS: atom_id res chain seq x y z
N MET A 1 -30.50 11.94 0.62
CA MET A 1 -29.32 11.34 1.29
C MET A 1 -28.26 10.98 0.25
N LYS A 2 -27.18 11.76 0.13
CA LYS A 2 -26.08 11.48 -0.82
C LYS A 2 -25.20 10.35 -0.27
N ARG A 3 -25.06 9.25 -1.03
CA ARG A 3 -24.18 8.12 -0.69
C ARG A 3 -22.74 8.63 -0.57
N LYS A 4 -22.19 8.66 0.65
CA LYS A 4 -20.77 8.92 0.91
C LYS A 4 -19.99 7.75 0.30
N LYS A 5 -19.24 8.01 -0.77
CA LYS A 5 -18.40 6.99 -1.42
C LYS A 5 -17.21 6.71 -0.49
N SER A 6 -17.18 5.53 0.12
CA SER A 6 -16.07 5.07 0.97
C SER A 6 -14.84 4.79 0.09
N ALA A 7 -13.71 5.38 0.44
CA ALA A 7 -12.45 5.22 -0.27
C ALA A 7 -11.70 4.01 0.31
N ALA A 8 -12.18 2.82 0.00
CA ALA A 8 -11.59 1.61 0.53
C ALA A 8 -10.22 1.33 -0.13
N ILE A 9 -9.12 1.30 0.64
CA ILE A 9 -7.81 0.80 0.16
C ILE A 9 -7.79 -0.70 0.50
N VAL A 10 -7.96 -1.59 -0.49
CA VAL A 10 -7.90 -3.04 -0.25
C VAL A 10 -7.18 -3.73 -1.39
N THR A 11 -6.18 -4.53 -1.02
CA THR A 11 -5.50 -5.45 -1.92
C THR A 11 -5.46 -6.85 -1.31
N THR A 12 -6.54 -7.61 -1.49
CA THR A 12 -6.65 -9.03 -1.09
C THR A 12 -5.85 -9.96 -2.02
N THR A 13 -5.13 -9.44 -3.03
CA THR A 13 -4.80 -10.23 -4.23
C THR A 13 -3.34 -10.63 -4.37
N ALA A 14 -2.45 -10.20 -3.47
CA ALA A 14 -1.05 -10.65 -3.51
C ALA A 14 -0.88 -12.14 -3.16
N PHE A 15 -1.82 -12.71 -2.40
CA PHE A 15 -1.71 -14.05 -1.85
C PHE A 15 -1.86 -15.18 -2.88
N VAL A 16 -2.63 -14.95 -3.94
CA VAL A 16 -2.88 -15.96 -4.98
C VAL A 16 -1.71 -16.05 -5.98
N LEU A 17 -0.75 -15.12 -5.91
CA LEU A 17 0.33 -14.99 -6.90
C LEU A 17 1.43 -16.04 -6.75
N LEU A 18 1.63 -16.56 -5.53
CA LEU A 18 2.71 -17.47 -5.19
C LEU A 18 2.26 -18.92 -5.00
N GLY A 19 0.94 -19.16 -4.95
CA GLY A 19 0.35 -20.47 -4.71
C GLY A 19 0.46 -21.44 -5.89
N THR A 20 0.90 -22.65 -5.55
CA THR A 20 0.82 -23.95 -6.28
C THR A 20 1.75 -24.19 -7.47
N ALA A 21 2.85 -24.88 -7.14
CA ALA A 21 3.35 -26.11 -7.77
C ALA A 21 4.20 -26.08 -9.06
N ALA A 22 4.53 -24.93 -9.68
CA ALA A 22 5.22 -24.95 -10.99
C ALA A 22 6.47 -24.05 -11.14
N LEU A 23 7.13 -23.65 -10.06
CA LEU A 23 8.41 -22.90 -10.15
C LEU A 23 9.63 -23.82 -10.32
N VAL A 24 9.42 -25.10 -10.66
CA VAL A 24 10.39 -26.19 -10.41
C VAL A 24 11.39 -26.44 -11.56
N ALA A 25 11.26 -25.87 -12.76
CA ALA A 25 12.11 -26.37 -13.87
C ALA A 25 12.51 -25.39 -15.00
N GLU A 26 12.28 -24.09 -14.91
CA GLU A 26 12.58 -23.18 -16.04
C GLU A 26 13.52 -22.06 -15.63
N SER A 27 14.50 -21.74 -16.49
CA SER A 27 15.33 -20.53 -16.41
C SER A 27 14.51 -19.22 -16.46
N ALA A 28 13.20 -19.32 -16.69
CA ALA A 28 12.24 -18.22 -16.82
C ALA A 28 11.28 -18.09 -15.60
N VAL A 29 11.75 -18.37 -14.38
CA VAL A 29 10.94 -18.28 -13.14
C VAL A 29 10.24 -16.91 -13.02
N SER A 30 10.94 -15.81 -13.29
CA SER A 30 10.38 -14.46 -13.31
C SER A 30 9.21 -14.29 -14.30
N SER A 31 9.38 -14.71 -15.56
CA SER A 31 8.34 -14.58 -16.58
C SER A 31 7.09 -15.41 -16.24
N LYS A 32 7.29 -16.58 -15.62
CA LYS A 32 6.18 -17.42 -15.16
C LYS A 32 5.41 -16.79 -14.00
N ILE A 33 6.11 -16.11 -13.08
CA ILE A 33 5.49 -15.31 -12.02
C ILE A 33 4.70 -14.16 -12.66
N GLU A 34 5.29 -13.40 -13.59
CA GLU A 34 4.63 -12.29 -14.28
C GLU A 34 3.35 -12.74 -15.00
N SER A 35 3.42 -13.84 -15.76
CA SER A 35 2.26 -14.42 -16.46
C SER A 35 1.15 -14.84 -15.49
N ARG A 36 1.50 -15.49 -14.38
CA ARG A 36 0.51 -15.84 -13.34
C ARG A 36 -0.10 -14.62 -12.68
N VAL A 37 0.69 -13.57 -12.45
CA VAL A 37 0.17 -12.30 -11.94
C VAL A 37 -0.81 -11.71 -12.94
N GLN A 38 -0.49 -11.68 -14.23
CA GLN A 38 -1.40 -11.20 -15.26
C GLN A 38 -2.69 -12.03 -15.35
N GLN A 39 -2.60 -13.37 -15.25
CA GLN A 39 -3.78 -14.26 -15.27
C GLN A 39 -4.70 -14.03 -14.07
N ARG A 40 -4.14 -13.79 -12.89
CA ARG A 40 -4.91 -13.58 -11.64
C ARG A 40 -5.35 -12.13 -11.46
N LEU A 41 -4.62 -11.19 -12.06
CA LEU A 41 -4.87 -9.76 -12.05
C LEU A 41 -4.89 -9.22 -13.48
N PRO A 42 -5.94 -9.52 -14.27
CA PRO A 42 -6.01 -9.08 -15.67
C PRO A 42 -6.04 -7.56 -15.82
N SER A 43 -6.43 -6.83 -14.75
CA SER A 43 -6.44 -5.37 -14.70
C SER A 43 -5.11 -4.75 -14.24
N ALA A 44 -4.09 -5.57 -13.96
CA ALA A 44 -2.75 -5.10 -13.64
C ALA A 44 -1.93 -4.90 -14.92
N SER A 45 -1.04 -3.91 -14.90
CA SER A 45 -0.08 -3.66 -15.99
C SER A 45 1.28 -3.21 -15.43
N GLY A 46 2.31 -3.33 -16.27
CA GLY A 46 3.70 -3.06 -15.87
C GLY A 46 4.17 -4.00 -14.75
N ILE A 47 3.84 -5.28 -14.89
CA ILE A 47 4.23 -6.32 -13.95
C ILE A 47 5.69 -6.68 -14.20
N SER A 48 6.50 -6.71 -13.14
CA SER A 48 7.86 -7.22 -13.17
C SER A 48 8.09 -8.14 -11.98
N ALA A 49 8.69 -9.31 -12.21
CA ALA A 49 9.09 -10.21 -11.13
C ALA A 49 10.61 -10.40 -11.14
N SER A 50 11.24 -10.28 -9.97
CA SER A 50 12.68 -10.47 -9.82
C SER A 50 13.01 -11.37 -8.65
N ILE A 51 14.11 -12.08 -8.83
CA ILE A 51 14.71 -12.97 -7.84
C ILE A 51 16.18 -12.58 -7.72
N PRO A 52 16.73 -12.43 -6.51
CA PRO A 52 18.14 -12.12 -6.35
C PRO A 52 19.02 -13.17 -7.03
N LEU A 53 20.07 -12.75 -7.75
CA LEU A 53 20.98 -13.65 -8.46
C LEU A 53 21.62 -14.69 -7.52
N THR A 54 21.91 -14.28 -6.28
CA THR A 54 22.44 -15.13 -5.21
C THR A 54 21.51 -16.26 -4.81
N ASP A 55 20.21 -16.13 -5.10
CA ASP A 55 19.18 -17.07 -4.71
C ASP A 55 18.82 -18.04 -5.85
N LEU A 56 19.25 -17.77 -7.10
CA LEU A 56 18.95 -18.64 -8.26
C LEU A 56 19.47 -20.07 -8.08
N LEU A 57 20.69 -20.24 -7.56
CA LEU A 57 21.24 -21.57 -7.30
C LEU A 57 20.49 -22.31 -6.18
N SER A 58 20.01 -21.56 -5.19
CA SER A 58 19.18 -22.14 -4.12
C SER A 58 17.81 -22.58 -4.64
N ILE A 59 17.29 -21.97 -5.70
CA ILE A 59 16.02 -22.38 -6.32
C ILE A 59 16.14 -23.71 -7.05
N LEU A 60 17.33 -24.19 -7.42
CA LEU A 60 17.42 -25.53 -8.02
C LEU A 60 17.58 -26.62 -6.94
N ASN A 61 18.29 -26.29 -5.85
CA ASN A 61 18.77 -27.29 -4.88
C ASN A 61 18.06 -27.27 -3.51
N SER A 62 17.09 -26.37 -3.31
CA SER A 62 16.31 -26.23 -2.06
C SER A 62 14.85 -26.60 -2.28
N ASP A 63 14.16 -27.01 -1.22
CA ASP A 63 12.70 -27.13 -1.21
C ASP A 63 11.97 -25.78 -1.06
N SER A 64 12.72 -24.68 -1.03
CA SER A 64 12.19 -23.33 -0.86
C SER A 64 12.83 -22.30 -1.78
N ILE A 65 12.10 -21.21 -2.03
CA ILE A 65 12.59 -20.00 -2.70
C ILE A 65 12.86 -18.95 -1.63
N LYS A 66 14.11 -18.48 -1.57
CA LYS A 66 14.55 -17.55 -0.53
C LYS A 66 13.85 -16.21 -0.59
N ALA A 67 13.76 -15.62 -1.78
CA ALA A 67 13.12 -14.33 -1.98
C ALA A 67 12.56 -14.17 -3.39
N VAL A 68 11.40 -13.51 -3.47
CA VAL A 68 10.78 -13.04 -4.71
C VAL A 68 10.32 -11.61 -4.50
N LYS A 69 10.57 -10.75 -5.47
CA LYS A 69 9.99 -9.41 -5.56
C LYS A 69 9.08 -9.33 -6.77
N ILE A 70 7.92 -8.73 -6.61
CA ILE A 70 6.96 -8.46 -7.68
C ILE A 70 6.57 -7.00 -7.59
N ASP A 71 6.79 -6.28 -8.68
CA ASP A 71 6.36 -4.90 -8.86
C ASP A 71 5.20 -4.87 -9.85
N ILE A 72 4.16 -4.11 -9.54
CA ILE A 72 3.01 -3.87 -10.40
C ILE A 72 2.85 -2.35 -10.50
N ALA A 73 3.14 -1.80 -11.68
CA ALA A 73 3.11 -0.36 -11.89
C ALA A 73 1.69 0.22 -11.74
N ASP A 74 0.71 -0.47 -12.30
CA ASP A 74 -0.68 -0.02 -12.32
C ASP A 74 -1.63 -1.15 -11.98
N TYR A 75 -2.49 -0.89 -10.99
CA TYR A 75 -3.54 -1.78 -10.55
C TYR A 75 -4.72 -0.96 -10.02
N THR A 76 -5.91 -1.24 -10.55
CA THR A 76 -7.16 -0.62 -10.06
C THR A 76 -7.63 -1.35 -8.79
N LEU A 77 -7.59 -0.67 -7.65
CA LEU A 77 -8.10 -1.19 -6.38
C LEU A 77 -9.60 -1.50 -6.53
N LYS A 78 -9.99 -2.77 -6.41
CA LYS A 78 -11.40 -3.20 -6.54
C LYS A 78 -12.35 -2.45 -5.59
N SER A 79 -11.85 -2.04 -4.45
CA SER A 79 -12.60 -1.46 -3.35
C SER A 79 -12.91 0.04 -3.53
N SER A 80 -12.07 0.79 -4.23
CA SER A 80 -12.29 2.23 -4.48
C SER A 80 -12.21 2.65 -5.94
N GLY A 81 -11.86 1.75 -6.85
CA GLY A 81 -11.61 2.08 -8.26
C GLY A 81 -10.38 2.96 -8.50
N ARG A 82 -9.56 3.22 -7.47
CA ARG A 82 -8.37 4.07 -7.58
C ARG A 82 -7.22 3.30 -8.21
N LYS A 83 -6.45 3.97 -9.05
CA LYS A 83 -5.22 3.40 -9.57
C LYS A 83 -4.15 3.43 -8.49
N SER A 84 -3.45 2.32 -8.34
CA SER A 84 -2.38 2.13 -7.36
C SER A 84 -1.25 1.33 -7.97
N SER A 85 -0.04 1.52 -7.47
CA SER A 85 1.07 0.59 -7.67
C SER A 85 1.18 -0.37 -6.50
N LEU A 86 1.69 -1.57 -6.75
CA LEU A 86 1.94 -2.58 -5.73
C LEU A 86 3.39 -3.05 -5.80
N GLU A 87 4.04 -3.10 -4.65
CA GLU A 87 5.35 -3.74 -4.46
C GLU A 87 5.15 -4.90 -3.47
N ILE A 88 5.49 -6.11 -3.88
CA ILE A 88 5.29 -7.33 -3.12
C ILE A 88 6.65 -7.99 -2.92
N SER A 89 7.01 -8.26 -1.68
CA SER A 89 8.23 -8.98 -1.32
C SER A 89 7.86 -10.20 -0.48
N ALA A 90 8.17 -11.39 -1.00
CA ALA A 90 7.94 -12.64 -0.30
C ALA A 90 9.28 -13.34 -0.03
N LYS A 91 9.39 -13.98 1.12
CA LYS A 91 10.59 -14.73 1.54
C LYS A 91 10.21 -16.10 2.08
N GLU A 92 11.15 -17.03 1.96
CA GLU A 92 11.02 -18.40 2.48
C GLU A 92 9.74 -19.06 1.98
N ILE A 93 9.58 -19.08 0.65
CA ILE A 93 8.40 -19.64 0.00
C ILE A 93 8.63 -21.13 -0.20
N SER A 94 7.83 -21.97 0.45
CA SER A 94 7.91 -23.41 0.27
C SER A 94 7.47 -23.81 -1.15
N LYS A 95 8.20 -24.75 -1.76
CA LYS A 95 7.81 -25.37 -3.04
C LYS A 95 6.83 -26.54 -2.86
N SER A 96 6.58 -26.98 -1.63
CA SER A 96 5.66 -28.07 -1.31
C SER A 96 4.19 -27.72 -1.60
N ALA A 97 3.34 -28.75 -1.66
CA ALA A 97 1.90 -28.63 -1.97
C ALA A 97 1.15 -27.62 -1.09
N SER A 98 1.48 -27.50 0.20
CA SER A 98 1.06 -26.36 1.03
C SER A 98 2.08 -25.24 0.88
N THR A 99 1.74 -24.21 0.12
CA THR A 99 2.64 -23.09 -0.15
C THR A 99 2.68 -22.18 1.08
N ARG A 100 3.54 -22.52 2.03
CA ARG A 100 3.87 -21.65 3.16
C ARG A 100 4.81 -20.53 2.73
N ILE A 101 4.56 -19.32 3.24
CA ILE A 101 5.44 -18.15 3.08
C ILE A 101 5.93 -17.74 4.47
N GLY A 102 7.24 -17.78 4.70
CA GLY A 102 7.83 -17.36 5.98
C GLY A 102 7.60 -15.88 6.27
N SER A 103 7.76 -15.01 5.27
CA SER A 103 7.46 -13.57 5.39
C SER A 103 6.90 -12.98 4.10
N LEU A 104 5.88 -12.12 4.24
CA LEU A 104 5.30 -11.35 3.14
C LEU A 104 5.20 -9.88 3.54
N ASP A 105 5.78 -9.01 2.73
CA ASP A 105 5.60 -7.56 2.79
C ASP A 105 4.90 -7.10 1.50
N ILE A 106 3.83 -6.31 1.64
CA ILE A 106 3.11 -5.70 0.51
C ILE A 106 3.06 -4.20 0.75
N LYS A 107 3.44 -3.40 -0.24
CA LYS A 107 3.29 -1.95 -0.23
C LYS A 107 2.38 -1.54 -1.38
N SER A 108 1.24 -0.94 -1.04
CA SER A 108 0.33 -0.33 -2.00
C SER A 108 0.51 1.18 -1.98
N THR A 109 0.70 1.80 -3.15
CA THR A 109 0.87 3.25 -3.27
C THR A 109 -0.18 3.84 -4.19
N VAL A 110 -0.90 4.83 -3.70
CA VAL A 110 -1.89 5.58 -4.46
C VAL A 110 -1.30 6.95 -4.75
N ASP A 111 -1.40 7.37 -6.01
CA ASP A 111 -0.95 8.69 -6.43
C ASP A 111 -1.62 9.79 -5.60
N ILE A 112 -0.84 10.81 -5.23
CA ILE A 112 -1.35 11.91 -4.41
C ILE A 112 -2.44 12.70 -5.15
N SER A 113 -2.30 12.91 -6.46
CA SER A 113 -3.26 13.66 -7.28
C SER A 113 -4.68 13.10 -7.18
N GLN A 114 -4.82 11.77 -7.13
CA GLN A 114 -6.10 11.09 -6.93
C GLN A 114 -6.70 11.39 -5.55
N LEU A 115 -5.86 11.50 -4.52
CA LEU A 115 -6.29 11.85 -3.16
C LEU A 115 -6.66 13.33 -3.04
N LEU A 116 -5.93 14.23 -3.71
CA LEU A 116 -6.19 15.67 -3.68
C LEU A 116 -7.51 16.02 -4.37
N ALA A 117 -7.80 15.39 -5.51
CA ALA A 117 -9.03 15.58 -6.26
C ALA A 117 -10.30 15.28 -5.42
N GLU A 118 -10.21 14.35 -4.46
CA GLU A 118 -11.33 13.95 -3.61
C GLU A 118 -11.38 14.69 -2.26
N SER A 119 -10.22 15.06 -1.72
CA SER A 119 -10.10 15.67 -0.38
C SER A 119 -10.31 17.18 -0.36
N GLY A 120 -10.32 17.83 -1.53
CA GLY A 120 -10.45 19.28 -1.66
C GLY A 120 -9.22 20.04 -1.16
N PHE A 121 -8.06 19.38 -1.11
CA PHE A 121 -6.76 19.99 -0.85
C PHE A 121 -6.08 20.31 -2.20
N ASN A 122 -6.70 21.20 -2.97
CA ASN A 122 -6.33 21.44 -4.37
C ASN A 122 -4.92 22.04 -4.54
N ASP A 123 -4.37 22.59 -3.48
CA ASP A 123 -3.08 23.28 -3.39
C ASP A 123 -2.05 22.47 -2.59
N ALA A 124 -2.32 21.18 -2.33
CA ALA A 124 -1.42 20.39 -1.51
C ALA A 124 -0.11 20.04 -2.23
N GLU A 125 0.99 20.14 -1.50
CA GLU A 125 2.31 19.75 -1.96
C GLU A 125 2.91 18.71 -1.02
N ILE A 126 3.65 17.74 -1.57
CA ILE A 126 4.41 16.81 -0.74
C ILE A 126 5.67 17.53 -0.25
N VAL A 127 5.81 17.65 1.06
CA VAL A 127 7.01 18.18 1.72
C VAL A 127 7.52 17.12 2.70
N ASP A 128 8.70 16.59 2.42
CA ASP A 128 9.28 15.43 3.09
C ASP A 128 8.34 14.21 3.12
N ASN A 129 7.75 13.93 4.28
CA ASN A 129 6.82 12.83 4.53
C ASN A 129 5.40 13.31 4.90
N ALA A 130 5.09 14.57 4.58
CA ALA A 130 3.83 15.24 4.90
C ALA A 130 3.22 15.89 3.64
N LEU A 131 1.95 16.26 3.73
CA LEU A 131 1.33 17.20 2.79
C LEU A 131 1.31 18.57 3.42
N GLN A 132 1.84 19.54 2.70
CA GLN A 132 1.63 20.95 2.97
C GLN A 132 0.35 21.39 2.29
N ILE A 133 -0.61 21.93 3.03
CA ILE A 133 -1.87 22.47 2.52
C ILE A 133 -2.05 23.91 3.00
N SER A 134 -2.77 24.76 2.26
CA SER A 134 -3.15 26.07 2.78
C SER A 134 -4.29 25.94 3.78
N VAL A 135 -4.23 26.77 4.82
CA VAL A 135 -5.24 26.88 5.89
C VAL A 135 -5.50 28.35 6.22
N GLY A 136 -6.71 28.64 6.71
CA GLY A 136 -7.13 30.01 7.04
C GLY A 136 -7.71 30.78 5.85
N ALA A 137 -8.39 31.89 6.14
CA ALA A 137 -8.98 32.75 5.12
C ALA A 137 -7.90 33.30 4.18
N GLY A 138 -8.11 33.17 2.87
CA GLY A 138 -7.15 33.65 1.86
C GLY A 138 -5.83 32.88 1.77
N GLY A 139 -5.69 31.71 2.42
CA GLY A 139 -4.47 30.90 2.35
C GLY A 139 -3.29 31.48 3.13
N LEU A 140 -3.55 32.33 4.14
CA LEU A 140 -2.53 33.00 4.94
C LEU A 140 -1.67 32.06 5.80
N GLY A 141 -2.15 30.83 6.02
CA GLY A 141 -1.44 29.80 6.75
C GLY A 141 -1.15 28.57 5.91
N LYS A 142 -0.13 27.82 6.31
CA LYS A 142 0.23 26.51 5.76
C LYS A 142 0.13 25.47 6.87
N ALA A 143 -0.39 24.27 6.59
CA ALA A 143 -0.41 23.16 7.52
C ALA A 143 0.36 21.98 6.93
N LEU A 144 1.23 21.37 7.72
CA LEU A 144 1.80 20.07 7.41
C LEU A 144 0.93 18.99 8.04
N ILE A 145 0.40 18.09 7.21
CA ILE A 145 -0.40 16.95 7.64
C ILE A 145 0.29 15.64 7.29
N VAL A 146 0.26 14.68 8.21
CA VAL A 146 0.86 13.35 8.04
C VAL A 146 -0.22 12.28 8.12
N PRO A 147 -0.11 11.19 7.35
CA PRO A 147 -1.07 10.10 7.47
C PRO A 147 -0.80 9.32 8.75
N LYS A 148 -1.87 8.85 9.38
CA LYS A 148 -1.81 7.92 10.51
C LYS A 148 -2.82 6.82 10.30
N TYR A 149 -2.50 5.67 10.87
CA TYR A 149 -3.36 4.50 10.89
C TYR A 149 -3.82 4.22 12.32
N SER A 150 -5.13 4.21 12.53
CA SER A 150 -5.76 3.77 13.79
C SER A 150 -7.18 3.32 13.50
N ASN A 151 -7.72 2.40 14.31
CA ASN A 151 -9.11 1.92 14.19
C ASN A 151 -9.47 1.47 12.76
N ASN A 152 -8.53 0.79 12.08
CA ASN A 152 -8.68 0.31 10.70
C ASN A 152 -8.95 1.42 9.66
N GLN A 153 -8.54 2.65 9.94
CA GLN A 153 -8.72 3.81 9.07
C GLN A 153 -7.41 4.58 8.92
N ILE A 154 -7.23 5.18 7.74
CA ILE A 154 -6.11 6.10 7.47
C ILE A 154 -6.64 7.51 7.52
N TYR A 155 -6.21 8.28 8.51
CA TYR A 155 -6.57 9.68 8.68
C TYR A 155 -5.36 10.59 8.57
N PHE A 156 -5.59 11.85 8.24
CA PHE A 156 -4.55 12.87 8.28
C PHE A 156 -4.55 13.59 9.62
N GLN A 157 -3.37 13.70 10.22
CA GLN A 157 -3.15 14.48 11.44
C GLN A 157 -2.28 15.69 11.13
N ILE A 158 -2.62 16.83 11.70
CA ILE A 158 -1.78 18.03 11.66
C ILE A 158 -0.50 17.77 12.47
N LYS A 159 0.64 17.95 11.82
CA LYS A 159 1.97 17.95 12.44
C LYS A 159 2.32 19.35 12.95
N SER A 160 2.11 20.35 12.12
CA SER A 160 2.34 21.76 12.44
C SER A 160 1.51 22.66 11.53
N VAL A 161 1.25 23.88 11.98
CA VAL A 161 0.74 24.97 11.16
C VAL A 161 1.80 26.06 11.11
N SER A 162 1.78 26.91 10.09
CA SER A 162 2.60 28.11 10.00
C SER A 162 1.71 29.25 9.52
N ILE A 163 1.82 30.40 10.16
CA ILE A 163 1.12 31.63 9.76
C ILE A 163 2.21 32.65 9.43
N MET A 164 2.20 33.19 8.21
CA MET A 164 3.23 34.12 7.74
C MET A 164 4.68 33.61 7.95
N GLY A 165 4.89 32.30 7.82
CA GLY A 165 6.21 31.67 7.97
C GLY A 165 6.58 31.26 9.40
N SER A 166 5.81 31.66 10.42
CA SER A 166 6.07 31.29 11.82
C SER A 166 5.40 29.97 12.20
N PRO A 167 6.15 28.91 12.55
CA PRO A 167 5.59 27.61 12.88
C PRO A 167 4.89 27.61 14.25
N ILE A 168 3.71 27.02 14.29
CA ILE A 168 2.85 26.79 15.44
C ILE A 168 2.67 25.26 15.59
N PRO A 169 3.02 24.67 16.75
CA PRO A 169 2.81 23.25 17.00
C PRO A 169 1.34 22.87 16.92
N ALA A 170 1.05 21.65 16.44
CA ALA A 170 -0.33 21.17 16.35
C ALA A 170 -1.05 21.09 17.71
N SER A 171 -0.31 20.86 18.80
CA SER A 171 -0.83 20.84 20.18
C SER A 171 -1.36 22.19 20.65
N SER A 172 -0.92 23.28 20.01
CA SER A 172 -1.32 24.65 20.33
C SER A 172 -2.54 25.10 19.51
N LEU A 173 -3.04 24.26 18.61
CA LEU A 173 -4.19 24.60 17.76
C LEU A 173 -5.51 24.27 18.47
N PRO A 174 -6.52 25.15 18.32
CA PRO A 174 -7.91 24.87 18.68
C PRO A 174 -8.40 23.51 18.15
N ALA A 175 -9.21 22.80 18.95
CA ALA A 175 -9.63 21.43 18.68
C ALA A 175 -10.49 21.29 17.41
N ASP A 176 -11.27 22.30 17.08
CA ASP A 176 -12.10 22.40 15.88
C ASP A 176 -11.28 22.34 14.57
N ILE A 177 -10.09 22.95 14.53
CA ILE A 177 -9.18 22.86 13.37
C ILE A 177 -8.66 21.43 13.20
N GLN A 178 -8.33 20.76 14.31
CA GLN A 178 -7.89 19.37 14.29
C GLN A 178 -9.01 18.44 13.83
N GLU A 179 -10.24 18.69 14.24
CA GLU A 179 -11.42 17.91 13.83
C GLU A 179 -11.78 18.11 12.35
N GLN A 180 -11.69 19.34 11.83
CA GLN A 180 -11.95 19.62 10.42
C GLN A 180 -10.98 18.87 9.50
N ILE A 181 -9.70 18.77 9.87
CA ILE A 181 -8.71 18.02 9.07
C ILE A 181 -8.90 16.51 9.24
N LYS A 182 -9.19 16.01 10.45
CA LYS A 182 -9.59 14.61 10.66
C LYS A 182 -10.86 14.25 9.88
N SER A 183 -11.76 15.19 9.61
CA SER A 183 -13.00 14.90 8.88
C SER A 183 -12.77 14.57 7.40
N ARG A 184 -11.64 15.03 6.82
CA ARG A 184 -11.21 14.82 5.41
C ARG A 184 -10.39 13.53 5.21
N THR A 185 -10.58 12.57 6.10
CA THR A 185 -9.94 11.24 6.15
C THR A 185 -10.30 10.35 4.96
N VAL A 186 -9.35 9.53 4.51
CA VAL A 186 -9.58 8.42 3.56
C VAL A 186 -10.19 7.26 4.36
N LYS A 187 -11.52 7.19 4.33
CA LYS A 187 -12.27 6.26 5.18
C LYS A 187 -12.25 4.85 4.56
N ASP A 188 -11.70 3.94 5.36
CA ASP A 188 -11.74 2.48 5.28
C ASP A 188 -10.51 1.82 4.64
N LEU A 189 -9.63 1.24 5.45
CA LEU A 189 -8.57 0.34 5.01
C LEU A 189 -8.98 -1.08 5.40
N LYS A 190 -9.32 -1.96 4.43
CA LYS A 190 -9.49 -3.38 4.75
C LYS A 190 -8.11 -4.02 4.70
N VAL A 191 -7.60 -4.39 5.87
CA VAL A 191 -6.35 -5.13 5.98
C VAL A 191 -6.56 -6.54 5.42
N PRO A 192 -5.72 -7.02 4.50
CA PRO A 192 -5.82 -8.38 3.99
C PRO A 192 -5.65 -9.40 5.13
N ALA A 193 -6.36 -10.53 5.04
CA ALA A 193 -6.27 -11.61 6.03
C ALA A 193 -4.81 -12.06 6.21
N GLY A 194 -4.43 -12.41 7.45
CA GLY A 194 -3.07 -12.81 7.79
C GLY A 194 -2.03 -11.68 7.81
N LEU A 195 -2.36 -10.45 7.41
CA LEU A 195 -1.45 -9.30 7.45
C LEU A 195 -1.80 -8.33 8.58
N LYS A 196 -0.80 -7.54 8.94
CA LYS A 196 -0.92 -6.36 9.79
C LYS A 196 -0.38 -5.15 9.05
N VAL A 197 -0.94 -3.98 9.33
CA VAL A 197 -0.36 -2.72 8.85
C VAL A 197 0.96 -2.49 9.56
N LYS A 198 2.04 -2.35 8.79
CA LYS A 198 3.39 -2.06 9.27
C LYS A 198 3.63 -0.55 9.33
N SER A 199 3.22 0.16 8.30
CA SER A 199 3.41 1.61 8.20
C SER A 199 2.45 2.24 7.19
N VAL A 200 2.16 3.52 7.39
CA VAL A 200 1.52 4.39 6.40
C VAL A 200 2.39 5.63 6.26
N SER A 201 2.68 6.04 5.03
CA SER A 201 3.61 7.13 4.76
C SER A 201 3.24 7.87 3.48
N ILE A 202 3.60 9.15 3.41
CA ILE A 202 3.61 9.90 2.15
C ILE A 202 5.04 9.94 1.64
N GLY A 203 5.19 9.73 0.35
CA GLY A 203 6.45 9.94 -0.35
C GLY A 203 6.19 10.50 -1.75
N PRO A 204 7.23 10.62 -2.57
CA PRO A 204 7.15 11.28 -3.89
C PRO A 204 6.12 10.65 -4.84
N LYS A 205 5.85 9.35 -4.68
CA LYS A 205 4.86 8.60 -5.48
C LYS A 205 3.43 8.67 -4.92
N GLY A 206 3.22 9.34 -3.78
CA GLY A 206 1.94 9.49 -3.11
C GLY A 206 1.84 8.76 -1.77
N LEU A 207 0.62 8.35 -1.42
CA LEU A 207 0.32 7.70 -0.14
C LEU A 207 0.58 6.20 -0.24
N SER A 208 1.54 5.71 0.53
CA SER A 208 1.86 4.29 0.64
C SER A 208 1.33 3.68 1.93
N VAL A 209 0.78 2.46 1.82
CA VAL A 209 0.43 1.60 2.94
C VAL A 209 1.23 0.32 2.82
N SER A 210 1.98 -0.02 3.87
CA SER A 210 2.75 -1.25 3.95
C SER A 210 2.09 -2.23 4.91
N PHE A 211 1.93 -3.46 4.44
CA PHE A 211 1.41 -4.60 5.17
C PHE A 211 2.50 -5.64 5.34
N GLN A 212 2.47 -6.35 6.47
CA GLN A 212 3.40 -7.44 6.77
C GLN A 212 2.65 -8.63 7.37
N GLY A 213 3.04 -9.83 6.96
CA GLY A 213 2.63 -11.09 7.57
C GLY A 213 3.80 -12.06 7.69
N LYS A 214 3.67 -13.01 8.61
CA LYS A 214 4.68 -14.04 8.90
C LYS A 214 4.02 -15.40 8.98
N ASN A 215 4.74 -16.44 8.55
CA ASN A 215 4.28 -17.84 8.57
C ASN A 215 2.87 -18.01 7.98
N LEU A 216 2.69 -17.48 6.78
CA LEU A 216 1.40 -17.43 6.10
C LEU A 216 1.18 -18.72 5.34
N ASP A 217 -0.01 -19.28 5.50
CA ASP A 217 -0.49 -20.41 4.72
C ASP A 217 -1.42 -19.89 3.63
N LEU A 218 -0.99 -19.99 2.36
CA LEU A 218 -1.77 -19.51 1.23
C LEU A 218 -3.11 -20.23 1.07
N ASP A 219 -3.22 -21.48 1.52
CA ASP A 219 -4.45 -22.26 1.43
C ASP A 219 -5.53 -21.70 2.38
N SER A 220 -5.11 -21.27 3.58
CA SER A 220 -5.99 -20.62 4.57
C SER A 220 -6.43 -19.21 4.15
N LEU A 221 -5.62 -18.54 3.32
CA LEU A 221 -5.85 -17.18 2.86
C LEU A 221 -6.74 -17.11 1.62
N ALA A 222 -6.70 -18.15 0.76
CA ALA A 222 -7.61 -18.30 -0.36
C ALA A 222 -9.07 -18.50 0.09
N LEU A 223 -9.29 -19.05 1.28
CA LEU A 223 -10.61 -19.24 1.90
C LEU A 223 -11.20 -17.97 2.53
N SER A 224 -10.42 -16.89 2.67
CA SER A 224 -10.85 -15.60 3.21
C SER A 224 -11.22 -14.56 2.14
N LEU A 225 -11.30 -14.99 0.87
CA LEU A 225 -11.63 -14.17 -0.30
C LEU A 225 -13.14 -13.94 -0.46
#